data_AF-A0AAW0HNA8-F1
#
_entry.id   AF-A0AAW0HNA8-F1
#
_cell.length_a   1.000
_cell.length_b   1.000
_cell.length_c   1.000
_cell.angle_alpha   90.00
_cell.angle_beta   90.00
_cell.angle_gamma   90.00
#
_symmetry.space_group_name_H-M   'P 1'
#
loop_
_entity.id
_entity.type
_entity.pdbx_description
1 polymer ?
#
loop_
_entity_poly.entity_id
_entity_poly.type
_entity_poly.pdbx_seq_one_letter_code
_entity_poly.pdbx_strand_id
1 'polypeptide(L)'
;MEDGFLDDGRGDQPLHSGLGSPHCFTHQNGERVERYSRKVFVGGLPPDIDEDEITASFRRFGPLIVDWPHKAESKSYFPPKGYAFLLFQDESSVQALIDACIEEDGKLYLCVSSPTIKDKPVQIRPWNLSDSDFVMDGSQPLDPRKTIFVGGVPRPLRAVELAMIMDRLYGGVCYAGIDTDPELKYPKGAGRVAFSNQQSYIAAISARFVQLQHGEIDKRVEVKPYVLDDQLCDECQGARCGGKFAPFFCANVTCLQYYCEYCWAAIHSRAGREFHKPLVKEGGDRPRHISFRWN
;
A
#
# COMPACT_ATOMS: atom_id res chain seq x y z
N MET A 1 -10.78 -53.29 56.12
CA MET A 1 -9.34 -52.98 56.10
C MET A 1 -9.12 -52.26 54.79
N GLU A 2 -9.07 -50.94 54.69
CA GLU A 2 -8.94 -49.79 55.61
C GLU A 2 -9.73 -48.65 54.91
N ASP A 3 -10.65 -47.99 55.63
CA ASP A 3 -10.58 -46.57 56.06
C ASP A 3 -10.83 -45.55 54.91
N GLY A 4 -11.68 -44.52 55.01
CA GLY A 4 -12.48 -43.96 56.08
C GLY A 4 -12.93 -42.52 55.72
N PHE A 5 -14.16 -42.16 56.13
CA PHE A 5 -14.69 -40.85 56.57
C PHE A 5 -14.75 -39.63 55.59
N LEU A 6 -15.95 -39.12 55.22
CA LEU A 6 -16.76 -37.98 55.79
C LEU A 6 -16.07 -36.59 55.59
N ASP A 7 -16.65 -35.44 55.25
CA ASP A 7 -17.98 -34.83 55.42
C ASP A 7 -18.09 -33.52 54.58
N ASP A 8 -19.32 -32.98 54.52
CA ASP A 8 -19.93 -31.73 54.05
C ASP A 8 -19.12 -30.42 53.87
N GLY A 9 -19.69 -29.47 53.11
CA GLY A 9 -19.18 -28.09 53.07
C GLY A 9 -19.65 -27.21 51.90
N ARG A 10 -20.91 -26.75 51.94
CA ARG A 10 -21.33 -25.52 51.25
C ARG A 10 -20.52 -24.33 51.78
N GLY A 11 -19.93 -23.53 50.88
CA GLY A 11 -19.26 -22.28 51.23
C GLY A 11 -19.22 -21.30 50.05
N ASP A 12 -19.73 -20.09 50.31
CA ASP A 12 -19.75 -18.87 49.50
C ASP A 12 -18.51 -18.61 48.63
N GLN A 13 -18.73 -18.18 47.38
CA GLN A 13 -17.73 -17.46 46.58
C GLN A 13 -18.04 -15.96 46.58
N PRO A 14 -17.07 -15.08 46.87
CA PRO A 14 -17.25 -13.64 46.76
C PRO A 14 -17.13 -13.19 45.31
N LEU A 15 -18.06 -12.31 44.92
CA LEU A 15 -17.97 -11.45 43.75
C LEU A 15 -16.71 -10.58 43.86
N HIS A 16 -15.82 -10.66 42.88
CA HIS A 16 -14.87 -9.58 42.63
C HIS A 16 -14.79 -9.24 41.15
N SER A 17 -15.19 -8.02 40.88
CA SER A 17 -15.18 -7.30 39.62
C SER A 17 -13.76 -7.20 39.05
N GLY A 18 -13.62 -7.52 37.76
CA GLY A 18 -12.43 -7.25 36.97
C GLY A 18 -12.84 -6.96 35.53
N LEU A 19 -13.03 -5.68 35.22
CA LEU A 19 -13.19 -5.17 33.86
C LEU A 19 -11.89 -5.43 33.08
N GLY A 20 -11.87 -6.50 32.29
CA GLY A 20 -10.85 -6.80 31.31
C GLY A 20 -11.31 -6.35 29.92
N SER A 21 -10.59 -5.40 29.34
CA SER A 21 -10.78 -4.86 27.99
C SER A 21 -10.70 -5.96 26.90
N PRO A 22 -11.56 -5.98 25.86
CA PRO A 22 -11.62 -7.09 24.92
C PRO A 22 -10.78 -6.81 23.67
N HIS A 23 -9.45 -6.89 23.74
CA HIS A 23 -8.63 -6.92 22.52
C HIS A 23 -7.34 -7.70 22.70
N CYS A 24 -7.43 -9.04 22.68
CA CYS A 24 -6.29 -9.90 22.39
C CYS A 24 -6.78 -11.11 21.58
N PHE A 25 -6.69 -11.05 20.25
CA PHE A 25 -6.77 -12.24 19.41
C PHE A 25 -5.36 -12.83 19.28
N THR A 26 -5.01 -13.74 20.18
CA THR A 26 -3.82 -14.58 20.05
C THR A 26 -4.15 -15.78 19.16
N HIS A 27 -3.74 -15.73 17.90
CA HIS A 27 -3.66 -16.93 17.07
C HIS A 27 -2.29 -17.60 17.27
N GLN A 28 -2.32 -18.93 17.32
CA GLN A 28 -1.19 -19.81 17.58
C GLN A 28 -0.18 -19.83 16.42
N ASN A 29 0.74 -18.86 16.40
CA ASN A 29 2.13 -18.99 15.98
C ASN A 29 2.81 -17.67 16.37
N GLY A 30 3.77 -17.68 17.29
CA GLY A 30 4.26 -16.52 18.05
C GLY A 30 4.97 -15.38 17.29
N GLU A 31 4.79 -15.25 15.98
CA GLU A 31 5.20 -14.06 15.23
C GLU A 31 4.14 -12.98 15.38
N ARG A 32 4.46 -11.90 16.10
CA ARG A 32 3.63 -10.69 16.09
C ARG A 32 3.56 -10.20 14.65
N VAL A 33 2.37 -10.23 14.07
CA VAL A 33 2.13 -9.65 12.75
C VAL A 33 2.32 -8.14 12.86
N GLU A 34 3.28 -7.60 12.10
CA GLU A 34 3.47 -6.15 11.97
C GLU A 34 2.14 -5.51 11.54
N ARG A 35 1.67 -4.51 12.30
CA ARG A 35 0.43 -3.80 11.98
C ARG A 35 0.72 -2.53 11.20
N TYR A 36 1.86 -1.90 11.48
CA TYR A 36 2.25 -0.64 10.87
C TYR A 36 3.55 -0.77 10.06
N SER A 37 3.67 0.07 9.04
CA SER A 37 4.97 0.31 8.39
C SER A 37 5.91 1.02 9.37
N ARG A 38 7.18 0.61 9.36
CA ARG A 38 8.25 1.24 10.13
C ARG A 38 8.59 2.67 9.68
N LYS A 39 8.10 3.08 8.51
CA LYS A 39 8.13 4.47 8.03
C LYS A 39 6.86 5.22 8.44
N VAL A 40 7.03 6.34 9.12
CA VAL A 40 5.96 7.19 9.65
C VAL A 40 6.13 8.61 9.12
N PHE A 41 5.05 9.25 8.69
CA PHE A 41 5.08 10.66 8.32
C PHE A 41 4.89 11.55 9.55
N VAL A 42 5.64 12.64 9.62
CA VAL A 42 5.49 13.70 10.64
C VAL A 42 5.35 15.04 9.94
N GLY A 43 4.25 15.76 10.20
CA GLY A 43 3.95 17.05 9.58
C GLY A 43 3.69 18.17 10.59
N GLY A 44 3.87 19.41 10.15
CA GLY A 44 3.68 20.59 11.01
C GLY A 44 4.89 20.90 11.90
N LEU A 45 6.05 20.33 11.60
CA LEU A 45 7.31 20.56 12.33
C LEU A 45 7.60 22.07 12.47
N PRO A 46 8.22 22.52 13.58
CA PRO A 46 8.75 23.88 13.67
C PRO A 46 9.71 24.17 12.49
N PRO A 47 9.72 25.40 11.93
CA PRO A 47 10.57 25.72 10.78
C PRO A 47 12.08 25.69 11.10
N ASP A 48 12.43 25.82 12.38
CA ASP A 48 13.79 25.86 12.92
C ASP A 48 14.19 24.57 13.64
N ILE A 49 13.40 23.49 13.55
CA ILE A 49 13.77 22.18 14.13
C ILE A 49 14.71 21.44 13.17
N ASP A 50 15.82 20.93 13.68
CA ASP A 50 16.77 20.13 12.92
C ASP A 50 16.59 18.62 13.14
N GLU A 51 17.42 17.82 12.46
CA GLU A 51 17.42 16.36 12.62
C GLU A 51 17.71 15.88 14.04
N ASP A 52 18.60 16.54 14.76
CA ASP A 52 19.04 16.12 16.09
C ASP A 52 17.92 16.36 17.10
N GLU A 53 17.21 17.49 17.03
CA GLU A 53 16.02 17.74 17.86
C GLU A 53 14.85 16.82 17.52
N ILE A 54 14.61 16.52 16.24
CA ILE A 54 13.61 15.53 15.82
C ILE A 54 14.00 14.16 16.40
N THR A 55 15.24 13.74 16.20
CA THR A 55 15.75 12.45 16.70
C THR A 55 15.61 12.37 18.22
N ALA A 56 16.02 13.42 18.96
CA ALA A 56 15.87 13.47 20.41
C ALA A 56 14.40 13.35 20.85
N SER A 57 13.47 13.98 20.12
CA SER A 57 12.03 13.94 20.42
C SER A 57 11.41 12.55 20.25
N PHE A 58 11.88 11.75 19.29
CA PHE A 58 11.28 10.47 18.91
C PHE A 58 12.08 9.23 19.35
N ARG A 59 13.37 9.37 19.69
CA ARG A 59 14.25 8.26 20.09
C ARG A 59 13.77 7.54 21.36
N ARG A 60 12.96 8.18 22.19
CA ARG A 60 12.31 7.57 23.36
C ARG A 60 11.42 6.37 23.02
N PHE A 61 10.93 6.28 21.77
CA PHE A 61 10.11 5.17 21.31
C PHE A 61 10.93 4.02 20.71
N GLY A 62 12.17 4.30 20.30
CA GLY A 62 13.10 3.32 19.76
C GLY A 62 14.11 3.95 18.79
N PRO A 63 15.11 3.17 18.32
CA PRO A 63 16.06 3.63 17.33
C PRO A 63 15.38 4.00 16.00
N LEU A 64 15.71 5.17 15.46
CA LEU A 64 15.17 5.65 14.19
C LEU A 64 16.21 6.42 13.36
N ILE A 65 15.88 6.58 12.08
CA ILE A 65 16.53 7.51 11.15
C ILE A 65 15.50 8.55 10.72
N VAL A 66 15.89 9.82 10.66
CA VAL A 66 15.06 10.90 10.13
C VAL A 66 15.40 11.14 8.67
N ASP A 67 14.40 11.13 7.80
CA ASP A 67 14.56 11.34 6.36
C ASP A 67 13.56 12.38 5.84
N TRP A 68 13.94 13.13 4.82
CA TRP A 68 13.04 14.00 4.07
C TRP A 68 13.52 14.13 2.63
N PRO A 69 12.63 14.47 1.68
CA PRO A 69 13.01 14.54 0.27
C PRO A 69 14.21 15.48 0.03
N HIS A 70 15.17 15.02 -0.78
CA HIS A 70 16.39 15.74 -1.16
C HIS A 70 17.37 16.06 -0.01
N LYS A 71 17.26 15.41 1.16
CA LYS A 71 18.18 15.61 2.28
C LYS A 71 19.66 15.43 1.90
N ALA A 72 20.00 14.30 1.25
CA ALA A 72 21.37 13.98 0.86
C ALA A 72 21.95 14.93 -0.21
N GLU A 73 21.10 15.48 -1.07
CA GLU A 73 21.50 16.33 -2.20
C GLU A 73 21.63 17.80 -1.79
N SER A 74 20.70 18.28 -0.96
CA SER A 74 20.57 19.71 -0.64
C SER A 74 21.52 20.18 0.47
N LYS A 75 22.15 19.27 1.23
CA LYS A 75 22.84 19.57 2.50
C LYS A 75 22.00 20.44 3.46
N SER A 76 20.68 20.48 3.27
CA SER A 76 19.78 21.26 4.12
C SER A 76 19.67 20.55 5.46
N TYR A 77 19.97 21.27 6.54
CA TYR A 77 19.82 20.78 7.92
C TYR A 77 18.35 20.74 8.36
N PHE A 78 17.48 21.51 7.70
CA PHE A 78 16.08 21.67 8.07
C PHE A 78 15.13 20.95 7.10
N PRO A 79 14.05 20.31 7.60
CA PRO A 79 13.05 19.68 6.74
C PRO A 79 12.26 20.73 5.93
N PRO A 80 12.29 20.66 4.58
CA PRO A 80 11.58 21.64 3.76
C PRO A 80 10.07 21.48 3.94
N LYS A 81 9.36 22.61 4.07
CA LYS A 81 7.89 22.67 4.25
C LYS A 81 7.37 22.04 5.55
N GLY A 82 8.23 21.87 6.56
CA GLY A 82 7.81 21.47 7.91
C GLY A 82 7.28 20.04 8.01
N TYR A 83 7.85 19.09 7.24
CA TYR A 83 7.54 17.67 7.39
C TYR A 83 8.78 16.79 7.19
N ALA A 84 8.77 15.62 7.82
CA ALA A 84 9.81 14.60 7.70
C ALA A 84 9.19 13.19 7.76
N PHE A 85 10.04 12.18 7.59
CA PHE A 85 9.71 10.78 7.79
C PHE A 85 10.61 10.20 8.88
N LEU A 86 10.00 9.47 9.81
CA LEU A 86 10.73 8.66 10.79
C LEU A 86 10.79 7.24 10.26
N LEU A 87 11.99 6.66 10.19
CA LEU A 87 12.22 5.27 9.82
C LEU A 87 12.71 4.54 11.06
N PHE A 88 11.80 3.89 11.77
CA PHE A 88 12.12 3.09 12.95
C PHE A 88 12.79 1.77 12.54
N GLN A 89 13.65 1.24 13.41
CA GLN A 89 14.21 -0.10 13.20
C GLN A 89 13.14 -1.19 13.41
N ASP A 90 12.28 -1.00 14.41
CA ASP A 90 11.29 -1.98 14.86
C ASP A 90 9.86 -1.43 14.79
N GLU A 91 8.90 -2.27 14.40
CA GLU A 91 7.48 -1.93 14.34
C GLU A 91 6.89 -1.60 15.72
N SER A 92 7.38 -2.25 16.78
CA SER A 92 6.97 -1.96 18.16
C SER A 92 7.25 -0.52 18.57
N SER A 93 8.26 0.13 17.98
CA SER A 93 8.57 1.54 18.21
C SER A 93 7.48 2.45 17.62
N VAL A 94 6.90 2.06 16.48
CA VAL A 94 5.77 2.77 15.86
C VAL A 94 4.53 2.61 16.71
N GLN A 95 4.26 1.41 17.24
CA GLN A 95 3.14 1.20 18.17
C GLN A 95 3.31 2.06 19.43
N ALA A 96 4.50 2.08 20.05
CA ALA A 96 4.77 2.90 21.22
C ALA A 96 4.61 4.42 20.94
N LEU A 97 4.99 4.87 19.74
CA LEU A 97 4.76 6.25 19.30
C LEU A 97 3.25 6.54 19.20
N ILE A 98 2.47 5.65 18.58
CA ILE A 98 1.01 5.80 18.44
C ILE A 98 0.34 5.86 19.82
N ASP A 99 0.71 4.96 20.72
CA ASP A 99 0.13 4.88 22.07
C ASP A 99 0.42 6.14 22.91
N ALA A 100 1.48 6.89 22.58
CA ALA A 100 1.84 8.15 23.23
C ALA A 100 1.26 9.40 22.54
N CYS A 101 0.59 9.24 21.40
CA CYS A 101 -0.02 10.37 20.69
C CYS A 101 -1.35 10.78 21.33
N ILE A 102 -1.67 12.06 21.18
CA ILE A 102 -3.00 12.62 21.44
C ILE A 102 -3.83 12.42 20.16
N GLU A 103 -5.01 11.82 20.29
CA GLU A 103 -5.94 11.66 19.17
C GLU A 103 -6.99 12.77 19.17
N GLU A 104 -7.06 13.55 18.08
CA GLU A 104 -8.09 14.56 17.82
C GLU A 104 -8.61 14.40 16.39
N ASP A 105 -9.93 14.33 16.21
CA ASP A 105 -10.60 14.15 14.91
C ASP A 105 -10.03 13.00 14.06
N GLY A 106 -9.65 11.89 14.70
CA GLY A 106 -9.04 10.72 14.06
C GLY A 106 -7.63 10.97 13.53
N LYS A 107 -6.96 12.04 13.97
CA LYS A 107 -5.56 12.37 13.67
C LYS A 107 -4.74 12.25 14.95
N LEU A 108 -3.51 11.77 14.80
CA LEU A 108 -2.57 11.61 15.91
C LEU A 108 -1.63 12.81 15.98
N TYR A 109 -1.38 13.28 17.19
CA TYR A 109 -0.50 14.41 17.46
C TYR A 109 0.50 14.09 18.57
N LEU A 110 1.73 14.58 18.43
CA LEU A 110 2.73 14.55 19.48
C LEU A 110 3.35 15.95 19.60
N CYS A 111 3.60 16.43 20.82
CA CYS A 111 4.29 17.70 21.01
C CYS A 111 5.80 17.53 20.83
N VAL A 112 6.41 18.43 20.05
CA VAL A 112 7.86 18.57 19.88
C VAL A 112 8.28 20.02 20.11
N SER A 113 9.54 20.23 20.46
CA SER A 113 10.11 21.55 20.71
C SER A 113 11.32 21.79 19.82
N SER A 114 11.47 23.02 19.34
CA SER A 114 12.66 23.55 18.67
C SER A 114 13.34 24.61 19.57
N PRO A 115 14.44 25.25 19.14
CA PRO A 115 15.06 26.34 19.89
C PRO A 115 14.08 27.49 20.18
N THR A 116 13.25 27.87 19.21
CA THR A 116 12.34 29.03 19.34
C THR A 116 10.89 28.69 19.69
N ILE A 117 10.44 27.46 19.43
CA ILE A 117 9.04 27.04 19.66
C ILE A 117 9.00 25.86 20.62
N LYS A 118 8.24 25.98 21.70
CA LYS A 118 8.04 24.90 22.68
C LYS A 118 6.68 24.23 22.49
N ASP A 119 6.65 22.93 22.74
CA ASP A 119 5.44 22.09 22.77
C ASP A 119 4.50 22.26 21.57
N LYS A 120 5.09 22.38 20.37
CA LYS A 120 4.30 22.47 19.15
C LYS A 120 3.68 21.10 18.85
N PRO A 121 2.35 21.00 18.70
CA PRO A 121 1.72 19.76 18.26
C PRO A 121 2.09 19.51 16.79
N VAL A 122 2.71 18.36 16.53
CA VAL A 122 3.00 17.88 15.17
C VAL A 122 2.15 16.67 14.85
N GLN A 123 1.71 16.59 13.61
CA GLN A 123 0.84 15.52 13.16
C GLN A 123 1.65 14.27 12.87
N ILE A 124 1.30 13.15 13.52
CA ILE A 124 1.88 11.83 13.30
C ILE A 124 0.93 11.04 12.40
N ARG A 125 1.46 10.45 11.32
CA ARG A 125 0.67 9.66 10.37
C ARG A 125 1.38 8.34 10.06
N PRO A 126 1.10 7.29 10.85
CA PRO A 126 1.58 5.95 10.54
C PRO A 126 0.84 5.40 9.30
N TRP A 127 1.46 4.43 8.63
CA TRP A 127 0.78 3.67 7.57
C TRP A 127 0.37 2.31 8.12
N ASN A 128 -0.93 2.03 8.12
CA ASN A 128 -1.45 0.73 8.53
C ASN A 128 -1.30 -0.26 7.36
N LEU A 129 -0.68 -1.41 7.62
CA LEU A 129 -0.43 -2.39 6.56
C LEU A 129 -1.73 -2.95 5.98
N SER A 130 -2.83 -2.99 6.76
CA SER A 130 -4.14 -3.42 6.26
C SER A 130 -4.76 -2.47 5.23
N ASP A 131 -4.29 -1.24 5.14
CA ASP A 131 -4.78 -0.25 4.16
C ASP A 131 -4.14 -0.43 2.77
N SER A 132 -3.18 -1.34 2.63
CA SER A 132 -2.44 -1.58 1.39
C SER A 132 -3.23 -2.38 0.36
N ASP A 133 -4.21 -3.18 0.79
CA ASP A 133 -4.97 -4.07 -0.08
C ASP A 133 -6.44 -4.10 0.35
N PHE A 134 -7.35 -4.13 -0.62
CA PHE A 134 -8.78 -4.19 -0.35
C PHE A 134 -9.47 -5.04 -1.40
N VAL A 135 -10.28 -6.01 -0.94
CA VAL A 135 -11.13 -6.85 -1.77
C VAL A 135 -12.57 -6.38 -1.60
N MET A 136 -13.17 -5.91 -2.68
CA MET A 136 -14.56 -5.45 -2.73
C MET A 136 -15.52 -6.62 -3.01
N ASP A 137 -15.13 -7.52 -3.92
CA ASP A 137 -15.85 -8.75 -4.23
C ASP A 137 -14.84 -9.90 -4.31
N GLY A 138 -14.96 -10.84 -3.36
CA GLY A 138 -14.12 -12.04 -3.27
C GLY A 138 -14.77 -13.28 -3.89
N SER A 139 -15.94 -13.15 -4.52
CA SER A 139 -16.67 -14.30 -5.08
C SER A 139 -16.06 -14.85 -6.36
N GLN A 140 -15.28 -14.04 -7.09
CA GLN A 140 -14.65 -14.41 -8.35
C GLN A 140 -13.12 -14.39 -8.24
N PRO A 141 -12.42 -15.30 -8.90
CA PRO A 141 -10.96 -15.24 -8.99
C PRO A 141 -10.54 -13.95 -9.71
N LEU A 142 -9.56 -13.26 -9.15
CA LEU A 142 -9.00 -12.06 -9.76
C LEU A 142 -8.24 -12.43 -11.04
N ASP A 143 -8.59 -11.77 -12.15
CA ASP A 143 -7.86 -11.91 -13.40
C ASP A 143 -6.81 -10.79 -13.53
N PRO A 144 -5.51 -11.11 -13.49
CA PRO A 144 -4.45 -10.12 -13.61
C PRO A 144 -4.50 -9.34 -14.93
N ARG A 145 -5.09 -9.90 -16.00
CA ARG A 145 -5.21 -9.24 -17.31
C ARG A 145 -6.27 -8.15 -17.35
N LYS A 146 -7.18 -8.12 -16.37
CA LYS A 146 -8.18 -7.04 -16.16
C LYS A 146 -7.74 -6.06 -15.07
N THR A 147 -6.44 -5.98 -14.81
CA THR A 147 -5.87 -5.06 -13.82
C THR A 147 -5.27 -3.83 -14.50
N ILE A 148 -5.54 -2.67 -13.92
CA ILE A 148 -4.93 -1.40 -14.31
C ILE A 148 -3.88 -0.99 -13.28
N PHE A 149 -2.85 -0.30 -13.74
CA PHE A 149 -1.93 0.48 -12.93
C PHE A 149 -2.41 1.93 -12.84
N VAL A 150 -2.39 2.48 -11.63
CA VAL A 150 -2.77 3.87 -11.32
C VAL A 150 -1.55 4.59 -10.76
N GLY A 151 -0.93 5.45 -11.58
CA GLY A 151 0.25 6.21 -11.23
C GLY A 151 -0.08 7.59 -10.67
N GLY A 152 0.64 8.02 -9.64
CA GLY A 152 0.49 9.35 -9.05
C GLY A 152 -0.57 9.43 -7.96
N VAL A 153 -1.04 8.30 -7.44
CA VAL A 153 -1.97 8.21 -6.31
C VAL A 153 -1.46 9.03 -5.10
N PRO A 154 -2.32 9.81 -4.40
CA PRO A 154 -1.92 10.46 -3.15
C PRO A 154 -1.45 9.43 -2.12
N ARG A 155 -0.29 9.64 -1.49
CA ARG A 155 0.24 8.73 -0.43
C ARG A 155 -0.72 8.48 0.75
N PRO A 156 -1.58 9.43 1.16
CA PRO A 156 -2.63 9.18 2.15
C PRO A 156 -3.70 8.17 1.74
N LEU A 157 -3.91 7.97 0.43
CA LEU A 157 -5.06 7.22 -0.09
C LEU A 157 -4.92 5.74 0.25
N ARG A 158 -5.98 5.18 0.85
CA ARG A 158 -6.07 3.76 1.20
C ARG A 158 -6.63 2.95 0.04
N ALA A 159 -6.34 1.65 0.01
CA ALA A 159 -6.84 0.74 -1.04
C ALA A 159 -8.37 0.75 -1.14
N VAL A 160 -9.07 0.77 -0.01
CA VAL A 160 -10.55 0.84 0.03
C VAL A 160 -11.09 2.10 -0.64
N GLU A 161 -10.43 3.24 -0.43
CA GLU A 161 -10.85 4.51 -1.02
C GLU A 161 -10.59 4.52 -2.53
N LEU A 162 -9.43 4.00 -2.96
CA LEU A 162 -9.13 3.83 -4.38
C LEU A 162 -10.16 2.92 -5.06
N ALA A 163 -10.52 1.80 -4.43
CA ALA A 163 -11.53 0.88 -4.95
C ALA A 163 -12.89 1.58 -5.10
N MET A 164 -13.36 2.27 -4.05
CA MET A 164 -14.64 2.98 -4.07
C MET A 164 -14.69 4.09 -5.13
N ILE A 165 -13.61 4.86 -5.29
CA ILE A 165 -13.56 5.91 -6.32
C ILE A 165 -13.63 5.29 -7.72
N MET A 166 -12.84 4.25 -7.98
CA MET A 166 -12.81 3.61 -9.30
C MET A 166 -14.12 2.87 -9.61
N ASP A 167 -14.76 2.26 -8.62
CA ASP A 167 -16.05 1.59 -8.78
C ASP A 167 -17.16 2.59 -9.10
N ARG A 168 -17.17 3.77 -8.47
CA ARG A 168 -18.11 4.84 -8.83
C ARG A 168 -17.92 5.35 -10.25
N LEU A 169 -16.69 5.34 -10.77
CA LEU A 169 -16.37 5.86 -12.10
C LEU A 169 -16.64 4.85 -13.22
N TYR A 170 -16.31 3.57 -13.01
CA TYR A 170 -16.31 2.55 -14.06
C TYR A 170 -17.14 1.30 -13.72
N GLY A 171 -17.49 1.11 -12.45
CA GLY A 171 -18.16 -0.08 -11.93
C GLY A 171 -17.30 -1.34 -11.96
N GLY A 172 -17.75 -2.36 -11.23
CA GLY A 172 -17.20 -3.71 -11.31
C GLY A 172 -15.77 -3.83 -10.81
N VAL A 173 -15.37 -3.02 -9.83
CA VAL A 173 -14.08 -3.20 -9.15
C VAL A 173 -14.17 -4.41 -8.22
N CYS A 174 -13.23 -5.36 -8.33
CA CYS A 174 -13.14 -6.50 -7.41
C CYS A 174 -12.10 -6.27 -6.33
N TYR A 175 -11.03 -5.57 -6.69
CA TYR A 175 -9.85 -5.42 -5.84
C TYR A 175 -9.11 -4.13 -6.15
N ALA A 176 -8.55 -3.53 -5.12
CA ALA A 176 -7.55 -2.48 -5.25
C ALA A 176 -6.38 -2.74 -4.30
N GLY A 177 -5.20 -2.29 -4.72
CA GLY A 177 -3.99 -2.33 -3.90
C GLY A 177 -3.20 -1.04 -4.06
N ILE A 178 -2.54 -0.61 -2.99
CA ILE A 178 -1.57 0.46 -2.99
C ILE A 178 -0.18 -0.16 -3.16
N ASP A 179 0.59 0.37 -4.10
CA ASP A 179 1.96 -0.08 -4.31
C ASP A 179 2.86 0.49 -3.21
N THR A 180 3.44 -0.41 -2.43
CA THR A 180 4.29 -0.09 -1.30
C THR A 180 5.76 -0.44 -1.56
N ASP A 181 6.64 0.11 -0.73
CA ASP A 181 8.03 -0.29 -0.68
C ASP A 181 8.22 -1.72 -0.18
N PRO A 182 9.05 -2.58 -0.81
CA PRO A 182 9.20 -3.96 -0.35
C PRO A 182 9.86 -4.08 1.04
N GLU A 183 10.68 -3.11 1.45
CA GLU A 183 11.40 -3.16 2.73
C GLU A 183 10.59 -2.50 3.86
N LEU A 184 10.07 -1.30 3.59
CA LEU A 184 9.35 -0.51 4.60
C LEU A 184 7.83 -0.67 4.53
N LYS A 185 7.30 -1.31 3.49
CA LYS A 185 5.86 -1.46 3.24
C LYS A 185 5.09 -0.13 3.25
N TYR A 186 5.77 0.95 2.85
CA TYR A 186 5.21 2.31 2.83
C TYR A 186 4.76 2.74 1.42
N PRO A 187 3.65 3.48 1.26
CA PRO A 187 3.11 3.88 -0.05
C PRO A 187 4.09 4.67 -0.94
N LYS A 188 4.19 4.25 -2.20
CA LYS A 188 5.02 4.90 -3.23
C LYS A 188 4.29 5.93 -4.08
N GLY A 189 2.98 6.09 -3.89
CA GLY A 189 2.14 6.98 -4.69
C GLY A 189 1.72 6.36 -6.02
N ALA A 190 1.52 5.05 -6.02
CA ALA A 190 0.93 4.29 -7.11
C ALA A 190 0.02 3.21 -6.52
N GLY A 191 -0.84 2.64 -7.35
CA GLY A 191 -1.71 1.54 -6.98
C GLY A 191 -2.14 0.73 -8.19
N ARG A 192 -2.94 -0.29 -7.93
CA ARG A 192 -3.49 -1.22 -8.91
C ARG A 192 -4.97 -1.45 -8.61
N VAL A 193 -5.76 -1.64 -9.65
CA VAL A 193 -7.20 -1.89 -9.53
C VAL A 193 -7.59 -2.97 -10.52
N ALA A 194 -8.27 -4.01 -10.03
CA ALA A 194 -8.72 -5.13 -10.85
C ALA A 194 -10.24 -5.09 -11.02
N PHE A 195 -10.70 -5.35 -12.24
CA PHE A 195 -12.11 -5.34 -12.59
C PHE A 195 -12.67 -6.75 -12.83
N SER A 196 -13.94 -6.96 -12.49
CA SER A 196 -14.67 -8.20 -12.76
C SER A 196 -14.91 -8.39 -14.26
N ASN A 197 -15.03 -7.30 -15.00
CA ASN A 197 -15.52 -7.32 -16.37
C ASN A 197 -14.60 -6.52 -17.31
N GLN A 198 -14.58 -6.95 -18.57
CA GLN A 198 -13.72 -6.39 -19.61
C GLN A 198 -14.12 -4.95 -19.96
N GLN A 199 -15.40 -4.60 -19.86
CA GLN A 199 -15.92 -3.30 -20.24
C GLN A 199 -15.40 -2.19 -19.33
N SER A 200 -15.46 -2.37 -18.01
CA SER A 200 -14.90 -1.44 -17.01
C SER A 200 -13.39 -1.29 -17.15
N TYR A 201 -12.67 -2.41 -17.40
CA TYR A 201 -11.23 -2.38 -17.67
C TYR A 201 -10.89 -1.51 -18.89
N ILE A 202 -11.55 -1.74 -20.04
CA ILE A 202 -11.30 -0.96 -21.27
C ILE A 202 -11.67 0.51 -21.07
N ALA A 203 -12.78 0.79 -20.38
CA ALA A 203 -13.22 2.16 -20.09
C ALA A 203 -12.16 2.92 -19.27
N ALA A 204 -11.61 2.28 -18.23
CA ALA A 204 -10.58 2.87 -17.39
C ALA A 204 -9.27 3.14 -18.16
N ILE A 205 -8.82 2.20 -19.00
CA ILE A 205 -7.63 2.40 -19.85
C ILE A 205 -7.84 3.52 -20.87
N SER A 206 -9.03 3.58 -21.46
CA SER A 206 -9.37 4.59 -22.48
C SER A 206 -9.36 6.00 -21.91
N ALA A 207 -9.70 6.17 -20.62
CA ALA A 207 -9.68 7.46 -19.95
C ALA A 207 -8.26 8.04 -19.83
N ARG A 208 -7.24 7.18 -19.65
CA ARG A 208 -5.80 7.50 -19.46
C ARG A 208 -5.46 8.38 -18.26
N PHE A 209 -6.32 9.34 -17.90
CA PHE A 209 -6.18 10.19 -16.74
C PHE A 209 -7.50 10.29 -16.00
N VAL A 210 -7.43 10.25 -14.67
CA VAL A 210 -8.60 10.32 -13.78
C VAL A 210 -8.32 11.36 -12.71
N GLN A 211 -9.34 12.11 -12.29
CA GLN A 211 -9.23 12.97 -11.11
C GLN A 211 -9.57 12.15 -9.88
N LEU A 212 -8.63 12.07 -8.94
CA LEU A 212 -8.86 11.46 -7.63
C LEU A 212 -8.96 12.57 -6.58
N GLN A 213 -10.11 12.60 -5.91
CA GLN A 213 -10.35 13.47 -4.78
C GLN A 213 -10.21 12.66 -3.48
N HIS A 214 -9.36 13.12 -2.58
CA HIS A 214 -9.16 12.55 -1.24
C HIS A 214 -9.00 13.67 -0.21
N GLY A 215 -10.08 13.94 0.55
CA GLY A 215 -10.15 15.10 1.42
C GLY A 215 -9.98 16.39 0.61
N GLU A 216 -8.99 17.20 1.00
CA GLU A 216 -8.63 18.44 0.31
C GLU A 216 -7.70 18.23 -0.90
N ILE A 217 -7.21 17.01 -1.12
CA ILE A 217 -6.32 16.70 -2.22
C ILE A 217 -7.16 16.38 -3.46
N ASP A 218 -7.05 17.21 -4.48
CA ASP A 218 -7.49 16.89 -5.84
C ASP A 218 -6.27 16.64 -6.71
N LYS A 219 -6.16 15.44 -7.29
CA LYS A 219 -5.00 15.06 -8.08
C LYS A 219 -5.38 14.27 -9.32
N ARG A 220 -4.85 14.72 -10.44
CA ARG A 220 -4.92 14.00 -11.71
C ARG A 220 -3.92 12.85 -11.70
N VAL A 221 -4.43 11.62 -11.71
CA VAL A 221 -3.63 10.39 -11.79
C VAL A 221 -3.61 9.85 -13.21
N GLU A 222 -2.56 9.09 -13.53
CA GLU A 222 -2.41 8.41 -14.81
C GLU A 222 -2.86 6.95 -14.67
N VAL A 223 -3.63 6.46 -15.64
CA VAL A 223 -4.11 5.08 -15.72
C VAL A 223 -3.45 4.40 -16.92
N LYS A 224 -2.88 3.21 -16.68
CA LYS A 224 -2.19 2.38 -17.68
C LYS A 224 -2.57 0.92 -17.51
N PRO A 225 -2.50 0.09 -18.56
CA PRO A 225 -2.62 -1.36 -18.40
C PRO A 225 -1.54 -1.88 -17.44
N TYR A 226 -1.93 -2.81 -16.57
CA TYR A 226 -0.95 -3.56 -15.78
C TYR A 226 -0.31 -4.64 -16.67
N VAL A 227 1.01 -4.57 -16.84
CA VAL A 227 1.76 -5.47 -17.73
C VAL A 227 2.35 -6.63 -16.92
N LEU A 228 2.09 -7.85 -17.38
CA LEU A 228 2.48 -9.13 -16.80
C LEU A 228 3.70 -9.69 -17.53
N ASP A 229 4.54 -10.45 -16.83
CA ASP A 229 5.86 -10.88 -17.33
C ASP A 229 5.87 -12.30 -17.92
N ASP A 230 4.82 -13.07 -17.66
CA ASP A 230 4.71 -14.51 -17.90
C ASP A 230 3.60 -14.84 -18.93
N GLN A 231 3.26 -13.88 -19.79
CA GLN A 231 2.20 -14.06 -20.76
C GLN A 231 2.74 -14.62 -22.07
N LEU A 232 2.07 -15.66 -22.58
CA LEU A 232 2.33 -16.15 -23.93
C LEU A 232 1.75 -15.19 -24.97
N CYS A 233 2.25 -15.30 -26.20
CA CYS A 233 1.69 -14.56 -27.33
C CYS A 233 0.22 -14.94 -27.53
N ASP A 234 -0.70 -13.98 -27.52
CA ASP A 234 -2.13 -14.24 -27.65
C ASP A 234 -2.50 -14.84 -29.01
N GLU A 235 -1.68 -14.60 -30.04
CA GLU A 235 -1.92 -15.03 -31.42
C GLU A 235 -1.42 -16.43 -31.74
N CYS A 236 -0.27 -16.82 -31.18
CA CYS A 236 0.38 -18.08 -31.51
C CYS A 236 0.60 -18.99 -30.30
N GLN A 237 0.27 -18.54 -29.10
CA GLN A 237 0.39 -19.28 -27.84
C GLN A 237 1.79 -19.89 -27.63
N GLY A 238 2.83 -19.15 -28.03
CA GLY A 238 4.22 -19.59 -27.94
C GLY A 238 4.73 -20.45 -29.09
N ALA A 239 3.86 -20.91 -30.00
CA ALA A 239 4.23 -21.84 -31.07
C ALA A 239 5.31 -21.31 -32.03
N ARG A 240 5.32 -19.99 -32.27
CA ARG A 240 6.29 -19.34 -33.16
C ARG A 240 7.57 -18.84 -32.47
N CYS A 241 7.67 -18.97 -31.15
CA CYS A 241 8.81 -18.48 -30.36
C CYS A 241 9.37 -19.55 -29.41
N GLY A 242 9.16 -20.83 -29.72
CA GLY A 242 9.71 -21.94 -28.93
C GLY A 242 9.21 -21.98 -27.49
N GLY A 243 7.95 -21.56 -27.25
CA GLY A 243 7.35 -21.51 -25.93
C GLY A 243 7.79 -20.33 -25.04
N LYS A 244 8.61 -19.41 -25.55
CA LYS A 244 9.00 -18.20 -24.80
C LYS A 244 7.81 -17.26 -24.58
N PHE A 245 7.82 -16.55 -23.46
CA PHE A 245 6.88 -15.47 -23.17
C PHE A 245 6.98 -14.33 -24.18
N ALA A 246 5.87 -13.62 -24.37
CA ALA A 246 5.76 -12.50 -25.28
C ALA A 246 6.52 -11.28 -24.72
N PRO A 247 7.52 -10.74 -25.46
CA PRO A 247 8.27 -9.57 -25.01
C PRO A 247 7.50 -8.25 -25.20
N PHE A 248 6.42 -8.25 -25.98
CA PHE A 248 5.69 -7.05 -26.35
C PHE A 248 4.25 -7.09 -25.88
N PHE A 249 3.82 -6.00 -25.24
CA PHE A 249 2.42 -5.74 -24.95
C PHE A 249 1.93 -4.51 -25.73
N CYS A 250 0.83 -4.65 -26.47
CA CYS A 250 0.20 -3.54 -27.17
C CYS A 250 -0.83 -2.86 -26.28
N ALA A 251 -0.50 -1.68 -25.73
CA ALA A 251 -1.41 -0.92 -24.86
C ALA A 251 -2.49 -0.12 -25.61
N ASN A 252 -2.60 -0.27 -26.93
CA ASN A 252 -3.71 0.35 -27.67
C ASN A 252 -5.02 -0.35 -27.32
N VAL A 253 -6.08 0.42 -27.05
CA VAL A 253 -7.40 -0.08 -26.64
C VAL A 253 -8.04 -1.06 -27.63
N THR A 254 -7.66 -0.99 -28.92
CA THR A 254 -8.13 -1.92 -29.95
C THR A 254 -7.33 -3.23 -30.03
N CYS A 255 -6.25 -3.35 -29.26
CA CYS A 255 -5.39 -4.54 -29.19
C CYS A 255 -5.40 -5.12 -27.78
N LEU A 256 -4.80 -4.44 -26.78
CA LEU A 256 -4.65 -4.91 -25.39
C LEU A 256 -4.18 -6.38 -25.30
N GLN A 257 -3.18 -6.72 -26.11
CA GLN A 257 -2.71 -8.09 -26.33
C GLN A 257 -1.18 -8.19 -26.24
N TYR A 258 -0.73 -9.38 -25.87
CA TYR A 258 0.67 -9.80 -25.83
C TYR A 258 1.07 -10.44 -27.16
N TYR A 259 2.22 -10.06 -27.69
CA TYR A 259 2.73 -10.57 -28.96
C TYR A 259 4.20 -11.01 -28.85
N CYS A 260 4.52 -12.14 -29.48
CA CYS A 260 5.91 -12.45 -29.82
C CYS A 260 6.41 -11.54 -30.95
N GLU A 261 7.73 -11.46 -31.14
CA GLU A 261 8.35 -10.59 -32.14
C GLU A 261 7.76 -10.80 -33.55
N TYR A 262 7.61 -12.07 -33.97
CA TYR A 262 7.04 -12.42 -35.26
C TYR A 262 5.59 -11.96 -35.42
N CYS A 263 4.74 -12.19 -34.41
CA CYS A 263 3.32 -11.85 -34.48
C CYS A 263 3.14 -10.32 -34.40
N TRP A 264 3.95 -9.63 -33.60
CA TRP A 264 3.98 -8.18 -33.55
C TRP A 264 4.23 -7.59 -34.93
N ALA A 265 5.33 -8.00 -35.59
CA ALA A 265 5.68 -7.50 -36.91
C ALA A 265 4.61 -7.81 -37.96
N ALA A 266 4.02 -9.01 -37.94
CA ALA A 266 3.00 -9.41 -38.90
C ALA A 266 1.65 -8.67 -38.75
N ILE A 267 1.31 -8.26 -37.53
CA ILE A 267 0.01 -7.63 -37.23
C ILE A 267 0.11 -6.11 -37.24
N HIS A 268 1.18 -5.54 -36.70
CA HIS A 268 1.34 -4.09 -36.58
C HIS A 268 1.99 -3.42 -37.81
N SER A 269 2.38 -4.21 -38.82
CA SER A 269 2.70 -3.70 -40.16
C SER A 269 1.47 -3.48 -41.04
N ARG A 270 0.28 -3.88 -40.58
CA ARG A 270 -0.98 -3.71 -41.33
C ARG A 270 -1.49 -2.27 -41.22
N ALA A 271 -2.12 -1.79 -42.30
CA ALA A 271 -2.74 -0.48 -42.35
C ALA A 271 -3.70 -0.27 -41.17
N GLY A 272 -3.60 0.90 -40.52
CA GLY A 272 -4.42 1.26 -39.36
C GLY A 272 -3.88 0.79 -38.00
N ARG A 273 -2.77 0.05 -37.94
CA ARG A 273 -2.08 -0.32 -36.68
C ARG A 273 -0.65 0.22 -36.59
N GLU A 274 -0.23 1.00 -37.56
CA GLU A 274 1.15 1.51 -37.72
C GLU A 274 1.58 2.45 -36.58
N PHE A 275 0.62 3.10 -35.92
CA PHE A 275 0.86 4.01 -34.79
C PHE A 275 0.88 3.31 -33.43
N HIS A 276 0.62 1.99 -33.38
CA HIS A 276 0.69 1.23 -32.15
C HIS A 276 2.15 1.07 -31.73
N LYS A 277 2.45 1.35 -30.46
CA LYS A 277 3.79 1.23 -29.90
C LYS A 277 3.86 0.04 -28.95
N PRO A 278 4.86 -0.84 -29.07
CA PRO A 278 5.02 -1.93 -28.13
C PRO A 278 5.49 -1.35 -26.80
N LEU A 279 4.85 -1.77 -25.71
CA LEU A 279 5.46 -1.68 -24.39
C LEU A 279 6.39 -2.88 -24.25
N VAL A 280 7.69 -2.57 -24.21
CA VAL A 280 8.76 -3.53 -23.91
C VAL A 280 9.14 -3.32 -22.46
N LYS A 281 9.07 -4.37 -21.65
CA LYS A 281 9.59 -4.30 -20.29
C LYS A 281 11.05 -4.73 -20.36
N GLU A 282 11.98 -3.77 -20.21
CA GLU A 282 13.39 -4.11 -20.02
C GLU A 282 13.50 -5.04 -18.81
N GLY A 283 14.25 -6.13 -18.97
CA GLY A 283 14.41 -7.17 -17.96
C GLY A 283 14.98 -6.61 -16.66
N GLY A 284 14.10 -6.15 -15.78
CA GLY A 284 14.40 -5.81 -14.41
C GLY A 284 14.18 -7.05 -13.57
N ASP A 285 15.28 -7.69 -13.19
CA ASP A 285 15.36 -8.71 -12.13
C ASP A 285 14.44 -8.33 -10.97
N ARG A 286 13.27 -9.00 -10.88
CA ARG A 286 12.46 -9.08 -9.66
C ARG A 286 11.28 -10.03 -9.90
N PRO A 287 11.25 -11.21 -9.27
CA PRO A 287 10.00 -11.94 -9.16
C PRO A 287 9.11 -11.15 -8.20
N ARG A 288 8.17 -10.35 -8.72
CA ARG A 288 7.00 -9.96 -7.93
C ARG A 288 6.05 -11.14 -7.97
N HIS A 289 6.32 -12.13 -7.12
CA HIS A 289 5.35 -13.18 -6.86
C HIS A 289 4.09 -12.51 -6.33
N ILE A 290 3.03 -12.46 -7.14
CA ILE A 290 1.72 -12.04 -6.69
C ILE A 290 1.18 -13.20 -5.86
N SER A 291 1.54 -13.21 -4.57
CA SER A 291 0.86 -14.04 -3.61
C SER A 291 -0.47 -13.36 -3.31
N PHE A 292 -1.50 -13.68 -4.10
CA PHE A 292 -2.87 -13.47 -3.64
C PHE A 292 -3.00 -14.25 -2.33
N ARG A 293 -3.02 -13.55 -1.19
CA ARG A 293 -3.34 -14.17 0.10
C ARG A 293 -4.82 -14.49 0.08
N TRP A 294 -5.15 -15.69 -0.38
CA TRP A 294 -6.45 -16.30 -0.16
C TRP A 294 -6.44 -16.85 1.28
N ASN A 295 -7.40 -16.42 2.09
CA ASN A 295 -7.88 -17.19 3.24
C ASN A 295 -9.24 -17.77 2.87
#